data_AF-A0A2D9E204-F1
#
_entry.id   AF-A0A2D9E204-F1
#
_cell.length_a   1.000
_cell.length_b   1.000
_cell.length_c   1.000
_cell.angle_alpha   90.00
_cell.angle_beta   90.00
_cell.angle_gamma   90.00
#
_symmetry.space_group_name_H-M   'P 1'
#
loop_
_entity.id
_entity.type
_entity.pdbx_description
1 polymer ?
#
loop_
_entity_poly.entity_id
_entity_poly.type
_entity_poly.pdbx_seq_one_letter_code
_entity_poly.pdbx_strand_id
1 'polypeptide(L)' 'MKALYKLFDTDEKLSNHLNSLWSTRAGLLKIIETRPDLEQTVLPQYKTINDIIGALISERPYHPTTGFYMEREQESDQY' A
#
# COMPACT_ATOMS: atom_id res chain seq x y z
N MET A 1 -12.54 0.34 10.03
CA MET A 1 -12.91 -1.02 9.61
C MET A 1 -14.16 -1.11 8.73
N LYS A 2 -15.41 -1.04 9.26
CA LYS A 2 -16.64 -1.16 8.43
C LYS A 2 -16.74 -0.17 7.25
N ALA A 3 -16.18 1.03 7.39
CA ALA A 3 -16.18 2.04 6.33
C ALA A 3 -15.16 1.76 5.21
N LEU A 4 -14.02 1.14 5.53
CA LEU A 4 -12.98 0.76 4.54
C LEU A 4 -13.40 -0.49 3.75
N TYR A 5 -13.96 -1.49 4.43
CA TYR A 5 -14.60 -2.64 3.76
C TYR A 5 -15.82 -2.25 2.92
N LYS A 6 -16.49 -1.12 3.25
CA LYS A 6 -17.55 -0.53 2.41
C LYS A 6 -17.02 0.25 1.21
N LEU A 7 -15.78 0.76 1.26
CA LEU A 7 -15.15 1.42 0.12
C LEU A 7 -14.61 0.38 -0.88
N PHE A 8 -14.20 -0.78 -0.37
CA PHE A 8 -13.67 -1.88 -1.15
C PHE A 8 -14.50 -3.14 -0.90
N ASP A 9 -15.65 -3.22 -1.58
CA ASP A 9 -16.62 -4.32 -1.39
C ASP A 9 -16.04 -5.72 -1.69
N THR A 10 -14.88 -5.79 -2.36
CA THR A 10 -14.17 -7.04 -2.68
C THR A 10 -12.66 -6.90 -2.49
N ASP A 11 -12.00 -8.01 -2.17
CA ASP A 11 -10.54 -8.12 -2.10
C ASP A 11 -9.85 -7.75 -3.42
N GLU A 12 -10.50 -8.04 -4.54
CA GLU A 12 -10.02 -7.67 -5.88
C GLU A 12 -9.99 -6.14 -6.06
N LYS A 13 -11.07 -5.44 -5.68
CA LYS A 13 -11.11 -3.97 -5.72
C LYS A 13 -10.02 -3.40 -4.83
N LEU A 14 -9.89 -3.90 -3.59
CA LEU A 14 -8.83 -3.46 -2.68
C LEU A 14 -7.44 -3.67 -3.29
N SER A 15 -7.17 -4.84 -3.87
CA SER A 15 -5.90 -5.14 -4.54
C SER A 15 -5.62 -4.20 -5.72
N ASN A 16 -6.62 -3.90 -6.54
CA ASN A 16 -6.50 -2.96 -7.66
C ASN A 16 -6.18 -1.54 -7.20
N HIS A 17 -6.84 -1.08 -6.12
CA HIS A 17 -6.54 0.21 -5.52
C HIS A 17 -5.14 0.27 -4.91
N LEU A 18 -4.73 -0.78 -4.19
CA LEU A 18 -3.37 -0.88 -3.63
C LEU A 18 -2.32 -0.87 -4.73
N ASN A 19 -2.50 -1.63 -5.81
CA ASN A 19 -1.60 -1.63 -6.97
C ASN A 19 -1.50 -0.27 -7.65
N SER A 20 -2.62 0.45 -7.75
CA SER A 20 -2.64 1.81 -8.29
C SER A 20 -1.85 2.77 -7.40
N LEU A 21 -2.04 2.71 -6.08
CA LEU A 21 -1.30 3.52 -5.10
C LEU A 21 0.21 3.24 -5.14
N TRP A 22 0.61 1.96 -5.21
CA TRP A 22 2.02 1.58 -5.35
C TRP A 22 2.63 2.09 -6.66
N SER A 23 1.88 2.07 -7.76
CA SER A 23 2.31 2.62 -9.04
C SER A 23 2.47 4.15 -8.99
N THR A 24 1.52 4.85 -8.36
CA THR A 24 1.62 6.30 -8.12
C THR A 24 2.83 6.62 -7.25
N ARG A 25 3.06 5.88 -6.17
CA ARG A 25 4.23 6.01 -5.30
C ARG A 25 5.53 5.91 -6.10
N ALA A 26 5.65 4.91 -6.97
CA ALA A 26 6.83 4.72 -7.81
C ALA A 26 7.05 5.88 -8.79
N GLY A 27 5.97 6.41 -9.39
CA GLY A 27 6.04 7.60 -10.24
C GLY A 27 6.51 8.84 -9.48
N LEU A 28 5.98 9.08 -8.28
CA LEU A 28 6.37 10.21 -7.43
C LEU A 28 7.84 10.09 -6.97
N LEU A 29 8.29 8.90 -6.59
CA LEU A 29 9.68 8.64 -6.24
C LEU A 29 10.60 8.97 -7.42
N LYS A 30 10.27 8.48 -8.62
CA LYS A 30 11.05 8.79 -9.83
C LYS A 30 11.13 10.29 -10.10
N ILE A 31 10.05 11.04 -9.86
CA ILE A 31 10.09 12.50 -10.01
C ILE A 31 11.04 13.11 -8.99
N ILE A 32 10.97 12.73 -7.71
CA ILE A 32 11.89 13.22 -6.67
C ILE A 32 13.36 12.93 -7.04
N GLU A 33 13.65 11.73 -7.55
CA GLU A 33 15.01 11.32 -7.92
C GLU A 33 15.55 12.01 -9.19
N THR A 34 14.68 12.36 -10.14
CA THR A 34 15.10 12.89 -11.45
C THR A 34 14.87 14.40 -11.61
N ARG A 35 14.07 15.01 -10.75
CA ARG A 35 13.65 16.42 -10.80
C ARG A 35 13.78 17.06 -9.41
N PRO A 36 15.01 17.35 -8.95
CA PRO A 36 15.23 17.96 -7.63
C PRO A 36 14.55 19.34 -7.51
N ASP A 37 14.31 20.03 -8.63
CA ASP A 37 13.56 21.28 -8.70
C ASP A 37 12.09 21.13 -8.26
N LEU A 38 11.52 19.92 -8.37
CA LEU A 38 10.14 19.62 -7.99
C LEU A 38 10.03 18.96 -6.61
N GLU A 39 11.15 18.66 -5.94
CA GLU A 39 11.18 17.87 -4.70
C GLU A 39 10.26 18.46 -3.63
N GLN A 40 10.35 19.78 -3.36
CA GLN A 40 9.54 20.42 -2.32
C GLN A 40 8.03 20.31 -2.57
N THR A 41 7.61 20.26 -3.84
CA THR A 41 6.20 20.14 -4.23
C THR A 41 5.73 18.68 -4.19
N VAL A 42 6.60 17.74 -4.54
CA VAL A 42 6.25 16.32 -4.75
C VAL A 42 6.44 15.48 -3.48
N LEU A 43 7.43 15.80 -2.66
CA LEU A 43 7.75 15.07 -1.42
C LEU A 43 6.55 14.96 -0.46
N PRO A 44 5.74 16.00 -0.21
CA PRO A 44 4.54 15.88 0.64
C PRO A 44 3.53 14.87 0.09
N GLN A 45 3.33 14.83 -1.23
CA GLN A 45 2.41 13.91 -1.89
C GLN A 45 2.93 12.46 -1.78
N TYR A 46 4.23 12.27 -2.00
CA TYR A 46 4.88 10.96 -1.83
C TYR A 46 4.73 10.43 -0.40
N LYS A 47 4.95 11.28 0.61
CA LYS A 47 4.73 10.92 2.02
C LYS A 47 3.28 10.56 2.30
N THR A 48 2.34 11.37 1.82
CA THR A 48 0.90 11.11 1.98
C THR A 48 0.50 9.75 1.38
N ILE A 49 1.00 9.40 0.20
CA ILE A 49 0.73 8.10 -0.41
C ILE A 49 1.33 6.95 0.41
N ASN A 50 2.53 7.11 0.97
CA ASN A 50 3.12 6.11 1.86
C ASN A 50 2.27 5.90 3.12
N ASP A 51 1.78 6.98 3.72
CA ASP A 51 0.94 6.92 4.92
C ASP A 51 -0.39 6.22 4.63
N ILE A 52 -1.01 6.52 3.48
CA ILE A 52 -2.24 5.85 3.03
C ILE A 52 -1.99 4.35 2.80
N ILE A 53 -0.94 3.99 2.07
CA ILE A 53 -0.59 2.58 1.84
C ILE A 53 -0.37 1.87 3.18
N GLY A 54 0.45 2.45 4.06
CA GLY A 54 0.75 1.90 5.38
C GLY A 54 -0.51 1.67 6.22
N ALA A 55 -1.43 2.64 6.23
CA ALA A 55 -2.70 2.50 6.92
C ALA A 55 -3.56 1.36 6.34
N LEU A 56 -3.63 1.25 5.01
CA LEU A 56 -4.44 0.22 4.34
C LEU A 56 -3.91 -1.21 4.52
N ILE A 57 -2.58 -1.39 4.60
CA ILE A 57 -1.96 -2.72 4.74
C ILE A 57 -1.64 -3.10 6.18
N SER A 58 -1.91 -2.22 7.15
CA SER A 58 -1.54 -2.41 8.56
C SER A 58 -2.17 -3.65 9.18
N GLU A 59 -3.44 -3.93 8.87
CA GLU A 59 -4.18 -5.07 9.43
C GLU A 59 -4.15 -6.31 8.53
N ARG A 60 -3.93 -6.12 7.23
CA ARG A 60 -3.80 -7.21 6.25
C ARG A 60 -2.63 -6.92 5.33
N PRO A 61 -1.43 -7.43 5.65
CA PRO A 61 -0.24 -7.17 4.86
C PRO A 61 -0.46 -7.54 3.39
N TYR A 62 -0.09 -6.62 2.50
CA TYR A 62 -0.22 -6.77 1.06
C TYR A 62 1.06 -6.33 0.37
N HIS A 63 1.48 -7.07 -0.65
CA HIS A 63 2.57 -6.68 -1.52
C HIS A 63 2.17 -6.78 -2.99
N PRO A 64 2.56 -5.83 -3.86
CA PRO A 64 2.10 -5.76 -5.26
C PRO A 64 2.36 -7.03 -6.07
N THR A 65 3.47 -7.72 -5.78
CA THR A 65 3.89 -8.91 -6.54
C THR A 65 3.34 -10.21 -5.96
N THR A 66 3.10 -10.27 -4.64
CA THR A 66 2.78 -11.53 -3.95
C THR A 66 1.35 -11.54 -3.40
N GLY A 67 0.62 -10.44 -3.50
CA GLY A 67 -0.74 -10.31 -2.99
C GLY A 67 -0.78 -10.16 -1.46
N PHE A 68 -1.93 -10.49 -0.87
CA PHE A 68 -2.07 -10.53 0.58
C PHE A 68 -1.26 -11.68 1.16
N TYR A 69 -0.50 -11.42 2.21
CA TYR A 69 0.17 -12.48 2.95
C TYR A 69 -0.88 -13.21 3.80
N MET A 70 -0.97 -14.53 3.66
CA MET A 70 -1.63 -15.33 4.69
C MET A 70 -0.73 -15.29 5.92
N GLU A 71 -1.27 -14.89 7.07
CA GLU A 71 -0.63 -15.21 8.34
C GLU A 71 -0.41 -16.72 8.32
N ARG A 72 0.86 -17.16 8.36
CA ARG A 72 1.13 -18.56 8.63
C ARG A 72 0.47 -18.84 9.97
N GLU A 73 -0.54 -19.70 9.98
CA GLU A 73 -1.02 -20.31 11.21
C GLU A 73 0.25 -20.74 11.95
N GLN A 74 0.47 -20.18 13.14
CA GLN A 74 1.50 -20.68 14.01
C GLN A 74 1.08 -22.12 14.29
N GLU A 75 1.70 -23.07 13.61
CA GLU A 75 1.68 -24.48 13.97
C GLU A 75 2.10 -24.52 15.44
N SER A 76 1.11 -24.59 16.32
CA SER A 76 1.29 -24.92 17.72
C SER A 76 1.60 -26.41 17.79
N ASP A 77 2.73 -26.80 17.22
CA ASP A 77 3.38 -28.07 17.47
C ASP A 77 4.21 -27.91 18.74
N GLN A 78 3.55 -28.09 19.87
CA GLN A 78 4.20 -28.54 21.10
C GLN A 78 3.35 -29.67 21.69
N TYR A 79 3.63 -30.88 21.20
CA TYR A 79 3.42 -32.14 21.94
C TYR A 79 4.44 -32.27 23.07
#